data_AF-A0A941XNG2-F1
#
_entry.id   AF-A0A941XNG2-F1
#
_cell.length_a   1.000
_cell.length_b   1.000
_cell.length_c   1.000
_cell.angle_alpha   90.00
_cell.angle_beta   90.00
_cell.angle_gamma   90.00
#
_symmetry.space_group_name_H-M   'P 1'
#
loop_
_entity.id
_entity.type
_entity.pdbx_description
1 polymer ?
#
loop_
_entity_poly.entity_id
_entity_poly.type
_entity_poly.pdbx_seq_one_letter_code
_entity_poly.pdbx_strand_id
1 'polypeptide(L)'
;MNALEIFVTKKTITVENSNGLRKTELLYDTMIEAIPTWNGSDESVELYEQYHVGYLDPEDITNEIKNKMEEVHARFEAKKPKEKLQGNIILRVGGISSIVNTILSNANYGSIYTHQNLYNINDSIQKSDSCDKLSVKLVGNLKGSVCSSFFDSDGISLTEEEIIKDGIIVNGFGSNKLCQYMNKPVTGMLPCELVKEGSLSKEELYKEPYLECVSLSGIQIDQYNDYIGGEIRLGYYFDGNKKYPVTGISFSGKLSDALSTIRLSKNRVLRGSYYGPDLALISKMEIL
;
A
#
# COMPACT_ATOMS: atom_id res chain seq x y z
N MET A 1 5.44 21.20 -14.82
CA MET A 1 6.49 20.40 -14.16
C MET A 1 7.58 21.34 -13.69
N ASN A 2 7.91 21.32 -12.40
CA ASN A 2 8.97 22.14 -11.83
C ASN A 2 10.31 21.37 -11.81
N ALA A 3 10.28 20.09 -11.41
CA ALA A 3 11.45 19.21 -11.43
C ALA A 3 11.08 17.76 -11.77
N LEU A 4 12.03 17.05 -12.40
CA LEU A 4 12.02 15.61 -12.58
C LEU A 4 13.47 15.13 -12.47
N GLU A 5 13.76 14.32 -11.47
CA GLU A 5 15.10 13.79 -11.19
C GLU A 5 15.06 12.27 -11.14
N ILE A 6 16.09 11.63 -11.72
CA ILE A 6 16.20 10.18 -11.82
C ILE A 6 17.59 9.77 -11.32
N PHE A 7 17.62 8.96 -10.26
CA PHE A 7 18.84 8.51 -9.61
C PHE A 7 18.95 6.99 -9.71
N VAL A 8 19.98 6.49 -10.40
CA VAL A 8 20.23 5.05 -10.56
C VAL A 8 21.35 4.63 -9.63
N THR A 9 21.05 3.74 -8.70
CA THR A 9 21.98 3.23 -7.70
C THR A 9 22.23 1.73 -7.90
N LYS A 10 23.51 1.35 -7.99
CA LYS A 10 23.95 -0.04 -7.93
C LYS A 10 24.40 -0.37 -6.51
N LYS A 11 23.77 -1.34 -5.85
CA LYS A 11 24.05 -1.76 -4.46
C LYS A 11 24.69 -3.15 -4.47
N THR A 12 25.85 -3.29 -3.84
CA THR A 12 26.44 -4.61 -3.53
C THR A 12 26.37 -4.81 -2.02
N ILE A 13 25.62 -5.80 -1.58
CA ILE A 13 25.42 -6.10 -0.16
C ILE A 13 26.16 -7.39 0.15
N THR A 14 26.97 -7.39 1.21
CA THR A 14 27.63 -8.60 1.72
C THR A 14 27.33 -8.76 3.20
N VAL A 15 26.85 -9.95 3.59
CA VAL A 15 26.68 -10.35 4.98
C VAL A 15 27.67 -11.48 5.27
N GLU A 16 28.48 -11.29 6.31
CA GLU A 16 29.47 -12.26 6.76
C GLU A 16 29.49 -12.38 8.29
N ASN A 17 29.87 -13.54 8.82
CA ASN A 17 29.99 -13.74 10.27
C ASN A 17 31.13 -14.69 10.66
N SER A 18 31.42 -14.77 11.95
CA SER A 18 32.50 -15.61 12.51
C SER A 18 32.28 -17.12 12.37
N ASN A 19 31.09 -17.57 11.98
CA ASN A 19 30.79 -18.97 11.71
C ASN A 19 31.08 -19.37 10.25
N GLY A 20 31.68 -18.46 9.46
CA GLY A 20 32.03 -18.71 8.05
C GLY A 20 30.90 -18.46 7.07
N LEU A 21 29.78 -17.87 7.51
CA LEU A 21 28.76 -17.38 6.57
C LEU A 21 29.37 -16.24 5.74
N ARG A 22 29.17 -16.29 4.42
CA ARG A 22 29.41 -15.17 3.51
C ARG A 22 28.42 -15.22 2.36
N LYS A 23 27.54 -14.24 2.28
CA LYS A 23 26.56 -14.08 1.21
C LYS A 23 26.73 -12.71 0.59
N THR A 24 26.65 -12.63 -0.74
CA THR A 24 26.74 -11.37 -1.48
C THR A 24 25.61 -11.31 -2.50
N GLU A 25 24.94 -10.17 -2.60
CA GLU A 25 23.96 -9.90 -3.64
C GLU A 25 24.24 -8.56 -4.32
N LEU A 26 23.73 -8.44 -5.54
CA LEU A 26 23.79 -7.22 -6.34
C LEU A 26 22.37 -6.78 -6.67
N LEU A 27 22.03 -5.56 -6.27
CA LEU A 27 20.71 -4.96 -6.46
C LEU A 27 20.83 -3.64 -7.21
N TYR A 28 19.75 -3.25 -7.88
CA TYR A 28 19.59 -1.96 -8.52
C TYR A 28 18.38 -1.26 -7.94
N ASP A 29 18.52 0.04 -7.73
CA ASP A 29 17.47 0.91 -7.21
C ASP A 29 17.46 2.18 -8.03
N THR A 30 16.36 2.41 -8.75
CA THR A 30 16.15 3.66 -9.46
C THR A 30 15.10 4.48 -8.74
N MET A 31 15.53 5.56 -8.09
CA MET A 31 14.64 6.54 -7.48
C MET A 31 14.25 7.59 -8.52
N ILE A 32 12.95 7.84 -8.64
CA ILE A 32 12.39 8.88 -9.48
C ILE A 32 11.66 9.85 -8.57
N GLU A 33 12.06 11.11 -8.62
CA GLU A 33 11.44 12.22 -7.89
C GLU A 33 10.88 13.21 -8.90
N ALA A 34 9.62 13.59 -8.72
CA ALA A 34 8.93 14.53 -9.57
C ALA A 34 8.19 15.57 -8.75
N ILE A 35 8.23 16.81 -9.23
CA ILE A 35 7.51 17.94 -8.66
C ILE A 35 6.54 18.49 -9.73
N PRO A 36 5.39 17.83 -9.96
CA PRO A 36 4.32 18.37 -10.79
C PRO A 36 3.77 19.66 -10.18
N THR A 37 3.78 20.73 -10.98
CA THR A 37 3.30 22.05 -10.57
C THR A 37 2.38 22.61 -11.65
N TRP A 38 1.26 23.20 -11.22
CA TRP A 38 0.34 23.94 -12.06
C TRP A 38 0.20 25.38 -11.56
N ASN A 39 0.44 26.34 -12.44
CA ASN A 39 0.38 27.77 -12.13
C ASN A 39 -0.91 28.38 -12.71
N GLY A 40 -1.78 28.88 -11.85
CA GLY A 40 -2.90 29.73 -12.21
C GLY A 40 -2.50 31.20 -12.28
N SER A 41 -3.51 32.08 -12.43
CA SER A 41 -3.31 33.54 -12.39
C SER A 41 -2.85 34.04 -11.01
N ASP A 42 -3.44 33.49 -9.95
CA ASP A 42 -3.31 34.01 -8.59
C ASP A 42 -2.72 33.00 -7.59
N GLU A 43 -2.72 31.71 -7.93
CA GLU A 43 -2.22 30.64 -7.08
C GLU A 43 -1.48 29.57 -7.89
N SER A 44 -0.62 28.82 -7.22
CA SER A 44 0.07 27.66 -7.76
C SER A 44 -0.18 26.46 -6.85
N VAL A 45 -0.39 25.29 -7.45
CA VAL A 45 -0.50 24.04 -6.72
C VAL A 45 0.61 23.09 -7.15
N GLU A 46 1.15 22.37 -6.17
CA GLU A 46 2.28 21.46 -6.38
C GLU A 46 2.00 20.11 -5.72
N LEU A 47 2.17 19.03 -6.49
CA LEU A 47 2.21 17.67 -5.96
C LEU A 47 3.67 17.25 -5.81
N TYR A 48 3.91 16.36 -4.85
CA TYR A 48 5.18 15.70 -4.66
C TYR A 48 5.00 14.22 -4.96
N GLU A 49 5.87 13.65 -5.79
CA GLU A 49 5.87 12.24 -6.10
C GLU A 49 7.30 11.71 -6.04
N GLN A 50 7.50 10.65 -5.27
CA GLN A 50 8.74 9.91 -5.22
C GLN A 50 8.41 8.42 -5.24
N TYR A 51 9.02 7.69 -6.16
CA TYR A 51 8.87 6.25 -6.24
C TYR A 51 10.16 5.59 -6.71
N HIS A 52 10.25 4.29 -6.43
CA HIS A 52 11.41 3.48 -6.74
C HIS A 52 11.02 2.32 -7.65
N VAL A 53 11.84 2.05 -8.66
CA VAL A 53 11.66 0.95 -9.61
C VAL A 53 12.93 0.12 -9.75
N GLY A 54 12.77 -1.21 -9.83
CA GLY A 54 13.90 -2.13 -10.00
C GLY A 54 14.45 -2.18 -11.43
N TYR A 55 13.67 -1.66 -12.38
CA TYR A 55 14.06 -1.50 -13.78
C TYR A 55 13.49 -0.19 -14.33
N LEU A 56 14.25 0.43 -15.22
CA LEU A 56 13.82 1.63 -15.94
C LEU A 56 13.03 1.23 -17.18
N ASP A 57 11.75 1.58 -17.19
CA ASP A 57 10.92 1.57 -18.40
C ASP A 57 10.51 3.02 -18.74
N PRO A 58 11.08 3.62 -19.79
CA PRO A 58 10.75 5.00 -20.17
C PRO A 58 9.27 5.24 -20.48
N GLU A 59 8.54 4.24 -20.97
CA GLU A 59 7.12 4.38 -21.30
C GLU A 59 6.28 4.44 -20.03
N ASP A 60 6.55 3.56 -19.06
CA ASP A 60 5.88 3.59 -17.75
C ASP A 60 6.14 4.91 -17.02
N ILE A 61 7.38 5.41 -17.04
CA ILE A 61 7.74 6.70 -16.42
C ILE A 61 7.00 7.84 -17.12
N THR A 62 6.96 7.84 -18.45
CA THR A 62 6.26 8.87 -19.21
C THR A 62 4.77 8.88 -18.89
N ASN A 63 4.15 7.69 -18.81
CA ASN A 63 2.74 7.55 -18.45
C ASN A 63 2.46 8.00 -17.02
N GLU A 64 3.30 7.61 -16.05
CA GLU A 64 3.17 8.04 -14.65
C GLU A 64 3.28 9.57 -14.55
N ILE A 65 4.30 10.18 -15.16
CA ILE A 65 4.48 11.63 -15.16
C ILE A 65 3.33 12.36 -15.84
N LYS A 66 2.80 11.83 -16.94
CA LYS A 66 1.60 12.38 -17.59
C LYS A 66 0.41 12.35 -16.63
N ASN A 67 0.13 11.20 -16.00
CA ASN A 67 -0.96 11.07 -15.03
C ASN A 67 -0.78 12.06 -13.86
N LYS A 68 0.45 12.24 -13.37
CA LYS A 68 0.75 13.22 -12.31
C LYS A 68 0.52 14.67 -12.74
N MET A 69 0.79 15.00 -14.00
CA MET A 69 0.47 16.31 -14.56
C MET A 69 -1.05 16.54 -14.68
N GLU A 70 -1.82 15.50 -14.99
CA GLU A 70 -3.29 15.55 -14.96
C GLU A 70 -3.82 15.70 -13.52
N GLU A 71 -3.21 15.01 -12.55
CA GLU A 71 -3.57 15.10 -11.13
C GLU A 71 -3.29 16.49 -10.55
N VAL A 72 -2.13 17.10 -10.84
CA VAL A 72 -1.85 18.46 -10.33
C VAL A 72 -2.78 19.50 -10.95
N HIS A 73 -3.15 19.33 -12.23
CA HIS A 73 -4.18 20.15 -12.85
C HIS A 73 -5.55 19.96 -12.16
N ALA A 74 -5.96 18.72 -11.93
CA ALA A 74 -7.20 18.43 -11.22
C ALA A 74 -7.21 19.00 -9.80
N ARG A 75 -6.07 19.00 -9.11
CA ARG A 75 -5.92 19.63 -7.79
C ARG A 75 -6.08 21.15 -7.84
N PHE A 76 -5.61 21.80 -8.90
CA PHE A 76 -5.83 23.23 -9.12
C PHE A 76 -7.34 23.54 -9.27
N GLU A 77 -8.05 22.70 -10.03
CA GLU A 77 -9.49 22.87 -10.25
C GLU A 77 -10.35 22.43 -9.05
N ALA A 78 -9.82 21.56 -8.19
CA ALA A 78 -10.53 20.97 -7.07
C ALA A 78 -11.12 22.04 -6.14
N LYS A 79 -12.36 21.82 -5.72
CA LYS A 79 -13.04 22.69 -4.74
C LYS A 79 -13.50 21.88 -3.55
N LYS A 80 -13.54 22.53 -2.38
CA LYS A 80 -14.18 21.97 -1.21
C LYS A 80 -15.69 21.88 -1.45
N PRO A 81 -16.30 20.68 -1.33
CA PRO A 81 -17.74 20.52 -1.43
C PRO A 81 -18.46 21.41 -0.40
N LYS A 82 -19.62 21.95 -0.79
CA LYS A 82 -20.48 22.72 0.14
C LYS A 82 -21.34 21.80 1.01
N GLU A 83 -21.61 20.60 0.53
CA GLU A 83 -22.47 19.62 1.17
C GLU A 83 -21.68 18.35 1.48
N LYS A 84 -22.16 17.58 2.47
CA LYS A 84 -21.57 16.30 2.83
C LYS A 84 -21.71 15.34 1.65
N LEU A 85 -20.59 14.78 1.19
CA LEU A 85 -20.59 13.80 0.12
C LEU A 85 -21.04 12.43 0.63
N GLN A 86 -21.54 11.60 -0.27
CA GLN A 86 -21.94 10.23 0.02
C GLN A 86 -21.42 9.28 -1.07
N GLY A 87 -21.11 8.05 -0.69
CA GLY A 87 -20.67 7.02 -1.62
C GLY A 87 -19.61 6.11 -1.01
N ASN A 88 -19.13 5.20 -1.84
CA ASN A 88 -18.02 4.32 -1.48
C ASN A 88 -16.69 5.08 -1.52
N ILE A 89 -15.68 4.56 -0.82
CA ILE A 89 -14.31 5.08 -0.91
C ILE A 89 -13.51 4.15 -1.80
N ILE A 90 -12.85 4.71 -2.82
CA ILE A 90 -11.90 3.98 -3.64
C ILE A 90 -10.49 4.38 -3.20
N LEU A 91 -9.77 3.41 -2.65
CA LEU A 91 -8.37 3.54 -2.25
C LEU A 91 -7.47 3.05 -3.38
N ARG A 92 -6.41 3.81 -3.65
CA ARG A 92 -5.27 3.36 -4.47
C ARG A 92 -4.27 2.58 -3.62
N VAL A 93 -3.28 1.98 -4.28
CA VAL A 93 -2.20 1.17 -3.70
C VAL A 93 -1.69 1.65 -2.35
N GLY A 94 -1.42 2.95 -2.17
CA GLY A 94 -0.93 3.47 -0.89
C GLY A 94 -1.87 3.18 0.29
N GLY A 95 -3.19 3.38 0.11
CA GLY A 95 -4.19 3.06 1.13
C GLY A 95 -4.34 1.56 1.37
N ILE A 96 -4.27 0.76 0.30
CA ILE A 96 -4.37 -0.71 0.39
C ILE A 96 -3.17 -1.27 1.16
N SER A 97 -1.96 -0.87 0.76
CA SER A 97 -0.71 -1.28 1.40
C SER A 97 -0.68 -0.85 2.88
N SER A 98 -1.19 0.33 3.23
CA SER A 98 -1.31 0.70 4.65
C SER A 98 -2.24 -0.25 5.43
N ILE A 99 -3.42 -0.58 4.90
CA ILE A 99 -4.32 -1.55 5.55
C ILE A 99 -3.62 -2.90 5.74
N VAL A 100 -3.00 -3.41 4.68
CA VAL A 100 -2.31 -4.71 4.69
C VAL A 100 -1.14 -4.71 5.68
N ASN A 101 -0.28 -3.69 5.65
CA ASN A 101 0.85 -3.57 6.56
C ASN A 101 0.44 -3.45 8.02
N THR A 102 -0.62 -2.67 8.30
CA THR A 102 -1.19 -2.59 9.64
C THR A 102 -1.65 -3.97 10.12
N ILE A 103 -2.28 -4.79 9.27
CA ILE A 103 -2.70 -6.15 9.64
C ILE A 103 -1.49 -7.08 9.82
N LEU A 104 -0.53 -7.08 8.88
CA LEU A 104 0.67 -7.90 8.91
C LEU A 104 1.51 -7.67 10.17
N SER A 105 1.48 -6.46 10.74
CA SER A 105 2.16 -6.17 12.01
C SER A 105 1.76 -7.12 13.15
N ASN A 106 0.53 -7.64 13.15
CA ASN A 106 0.05 -8.61 14.15
C ASN A 106 0.72 -9.97 14.05
N ALA A 107 1.22 -10.32 12.86
CA ALA A 107 1.90 -11.58 12.59
C ALA A 107 3.43 -11.45 12.73
N ASN A 108 3.95 -10.25 12.98
CA ASN A 108 5.38 -10.05 13.21
C ASN A 108 5.76 -10.57 14.60
N TYR A 109 6.74 -11.47 14.67
CA TYR A 109 7.20 -12.05 15.93
C TYR A 109 7.76 -11.01 16.91
N GLY A 110 8.21 -9.86 16.43
CA GLY A 110 8.60 -8.74 17.29
C GLY A 110 7.41 -8.17 18.03
N SER A 111 6.34 -7.86 17.29
CA SER A 111 5.08 -7.38 17.85
C SER A 111 4.42 -8.41 18.76
N ILE A 112 4.49 -9.71 18.43
CA ILE A 112 3.94 -10.76 19.29
C ILE A 112 4.76 -10.90 20.57
N TYR A 113 6.09 -10.89 20.47
CA TYR A 113 6.98 -10.98 21.64
C TYR A 113 6.80 -9.80 22.60
N THR A 114 6.53 -8.60 22.09
CA THR A 114 6.29 -7.39 22.91
C THR A 114 4.83 -7.18 23.29
N HIS A 115 3.93 -8.12 22.95
CA HIS A 115 2.49 -8.03 23.19
C HIS A 115 1.82 -6.78 22.59
N GLN A 116 2.31 -6.35 21.43
CA GLN A 116 1.77 -5.25 20.63
C GLN A 116 0.84 -5.73 19.51
N ASN A 117 0.68 -7.04 19.31
CA ASN A 117 -0.31 -7.56 18.37
C ASN A 117 -1.72 -7.50 19.00
N LEU A 118 -2.70 -7.07 18.22
CA LEU A 118 -4.11 -7.17 18.55
C LEU A 118 -4.69 -8.54 18.18
N TYR A 119 -4.29 -9.08 17.04
CA TYR A 119 -4.71 -10.38 16.53
C TYR A 119 -3.61 -11.42 16.69
N ASN A 120 -4.01 -12.65 16.99
CA ASN A 120 -3.13 -13.81 17.09
C ASN A 120 -3.16 -14.64 15.81
N ILE A 121 -2.19 -15.55 15.68
CA ILE A 121 -2.26 -16.62 14.68
C ILE A 121 -3.51 -17.46 14.95
N ASN A 122 -4.24 -17.76 13.88
CA ASN A 122 -5.57 -18.37 13.78
C ASN A 122 -6.76 -17.42 14.02
N ASP A 123 -6.53 -16.14 14.33
CA ASP A 123 -7.63 -15.19 14.44
C ASP A 123 -8.16 -14.79 13.06
N SER A 124 -9.48 -14.69 12.95
CA SER A 124 -10.16 -14.11 11.79
C SER A 124 -10.19 -12.59 11.89
N ILE A 125 -9.54 -11.94 10.93
CA ILE A 125 -9.55 -10.48 10.74
C ILE A 125 -10.77 -10.02 9.92
N GLN A 126 -11.34 -10.90 9.09
CA GLN A 126 -12.52 -10.62 8.27
C GLN A 126 -13.61 -11.65 8.52
N LYS A 127 -14.65 -11.22 9.23
CA LYS A 127 -15.80 -12.07 9.61
C LYS A 127 -16.95 -12.06 8.60
N SER A 128 -16.97 -11.12 7.67
CA SER A 128 -18.04 -10.99 6.66
C SER A 128 -17.78 -11.88 5.46
N ASP A 129 -18.82 -12.55 4.94
CA ASP A 129 -18.73 -13.37 3.72
C ASP A 129 -19.03 -12.58 2.44
N SER A 130 -19.42 -11.31 2.57
CA SER A 130 -19.76 -10.44 1.43
C SER A 130 -18.60 -9.54 0.96
N CYS A 131 -17.37 -9.79 1.43
CA CYS A 131 -16.17 -9.06 1.03
C CYS A 131 -15.16 -9.98 0.34
N ASP A 132 -14.21 -9.37 -0.37
CA ASP A 132 -13.04 -10.10 -0.84
C ASP A 132 -12.14 -10.39 0.37
N LYS A 133 -11.95 -11.69 0.66
CA LYS A 133 -11.11 -12.13 1.77
C LYS A 133 -9.63 -11.89 1.42
N LEU A 134 -8.93 -11.19 2.31
CA LEU A 134 -7.52 -10.91 2.18
C LEU A 134 -6.73 -12.22 2.24
N SER A 135 -5.84 -12.40 1.27
CA SER A 135 -4.80 -13.41 1.29
C SER A 135 -3.49 -12.74 0.94
N VAL A 136 -2.50 -12.89 1.81
CA VAL A 136 -1.21 -12.18 1.73
C VAL A 136 -0.08 -13.16 2.00
N LYS A 137 0.85 -13.25 1.05
CA LYS A 137 2.16 -13.87 1.27
C LYS A 137 3.22 -12.79 1.44
N LEU A 138 4.16 -13.02 2.33
CA LEU A 138 5.41 -12.28 2.34
C LEU A 138 6.47 -13.05 1.59
N VAL A 139 7.29 -12.38 0.78
CA VAL A 139 8.32 -13.00 -0.06
C VAL A 139 9.64 -12.25 0.01
N GLY A 140 10.74 -13.00 -0.09
CA GLY A 140 12.11 -12.48 -0.19
C GLY A 140 12.35 -11.74 -1.50
N ASN A 141 11.99 -12.40 -2.61
CA ASN A 141 12.27 -11.91 -3.95
C ASN A 141 10.97 -11.73 -4.76
N LEU A 142 10.80 -10.53 -5.29
CA LEU A 142 9.68 -10.14 -6.13
C LEU A 142 10.23 -9.39 -7.35
N LYS A 143 10.15 -10.02 -8.53
CA LYS A 143 10.69 -9.46 -9.77
C LYS A 143 10.22 -8.01 -9.97
N GLY A 144 11.18 -7.10 -10.08
CA GLY A 144 10.94 -5.66 -10.27
C GLY A 144 10.88 -4.82 -9.00
N SER A 145 10.65 -5.45 -7.83
CA SER A 145 10.63 -4.74 -6.56
C SER A 145 12.04 -4.37 -6.15
N VAL A 146 12.27 -3.09 -5.84
CA VAL A 146 13.51 -2.59 -5.23
C VAL A 146 13.71 -3.08 -3.79
N CYS A 147 12.67 -3.61 -3.16
CA CYS A 147 12.70 -4.16 -1.81
C CYS A 147 13.14 -5.63 -1.80
N SER A 148 13.24 -6.28 -2.96
CA SER A 148 13.66 -7.68 -3.04
C SER A 148 15.04 -7.90 -2.45
N SER A 149 15.20 -9.03 -1.75
CA SER A 149 16.50 -9.51 -1.29
C SER A 149 16.52 -11.03 -1.22
N PHE A 150 17.69 -11.63 -1.41
CA PHE A 150 17.90 -13.06 -1.25
C PHE A 150 18.20 -13.47 0.20
N PHE A 151 18.61 -12.52 1.04
CA PHE A 151 18.92 -12.77 2.45
C PHE A 151 18.76 -11.53 3.33
N ASP A 152 18.34 -11.71 4.58
CA ASP A 152 18.26 -10.57 5.51
C ASP A 152 19.61 -10.21 6.17
N SER A 153 19.59 -9.23 7.08
CA SER A 153 20.78 -8.76 7.80
C SER A 153 21.43 -9.81 8.71
N ASP A 154 20.69 -10.85 9.12
CA ASP A 154 21.22 -11.98 9.88
C ASP A 154 21.81 -13.06 8.93
N GLY A 155 21.68 -12.84 7.62
CA GLY A 155 22.12 -13.75 6.57
C GLY A 155 21.20 -14.96 6.40
N ILE A 156 19.95 -14.89 6.86
CA ILE A 156 18.93 -15.91 6.61
C ILE A 156 18.52 -15.85 5.15
N SER A 157 18.50 -16.99 4.45
CA SER A 157 17.98 -17.04 3.08
C SER A 157 16.48 -16.81 3.09
N LEU A 158 16.02 -15.80 2.35
CA LEU A 158 14.60 -15.44 2.31
C LEU A 158 13.87 -16.27 1.25
N THR A 159 12.68 -16.74 1.62
CA THR A 159 11.81 -17.54 0.73
C THR A 159 10.43 -16.89 0.66
N GLU A 160 9.37 -17.61 1.00
CA GLU A 160 8.01 -17.07 1.12
C GLU A 160 7.30 -17.66 2.33
N GLU A 161 6.36 -16.89 2.88
CA GLU A 161 5.49 -17.33 3.97
C GLU A 161 4.06 -16.84 3.71
N GLU A 162 3.08 -17.74 3.78
CA GLU A 162 1.66 -17.36 3.73
C GLU A 162 1.26 -16.83 5.11
N ILE A 163 1.05 -15.52 5.23
CA ILE A 163 0.78 -14.87 6.51
C ILE A 163 -0.72 -14.75 6.76
N ILE A 164 -1.47 -14.35 5.73
CA ILE A 164 -2.92 -14.22 5.78
C ILE A 164 -3.51 -15.11 4.70
N LYS A 165 -4.50 -15.92 5.06
CA LYS A 165 -5.24 -16.77 4.13
C LYS A 165 -6.73 -16.59 4.37
N ASP A 166 -7.45 -16.20 3.33
CA ASP A 166 -8.91 -16.04 3.33
C ASP A 166 -9.44 -15.28 4.57
N GLY A 167 -8.75 -14.19 4.95
CA GLY A 167 -9.13 -13.32 6.07
C GLY A 167 -8.79 -13.88 7.46
N ILE A 168 -7.85 -14.82 7.54
CA ILE A 168 -7.33 -15.42 8.77
C ILE A 168 -5.81 -15.26 8.81
N ILE A 169 -5.23 -14.88 9.95
CA ILE A 169 -3.78 -14.90 10.14
C ILE A 169 -3.36 -16.36 10.34
N VAL A 170 -2.57 -16.93 9.43
CA VAL A 170 -2.23 -18.37 9.47
C VAL A 170 -0.81 -18.66 9.90
N ASN A 171 0.12 -17.73 9.69
CA ASN A 171 1.52 -17.84 10.16
C ASN A 171 2.05 -16.49 10.66
N GLY A 172 3.27 -16.51 11.17
CA GLY A 172 4.01 -15.30 11.56
C GLY A 172 5.40 -15.28 10.94
N PHE A 173 6.07 -14.13 11.04
CA PHE A 173 7.39 -13.90 10.45
C PHE A 173 8.26 -13.04 11.35
N GLY A 174 9.57 -13.09 11.20
CA GLY A 174 10.46 -12.21 11.94
C GLY A 174 11.94 -12.53 11.79
N SER A 175 12.76 -11.69 12.42
CA SER A 175 14.22 -11.87 12.45
C SER A 175 14.63 -13.19 13.11
N ASN A 176 15.84 -13.65 12.80
CA ASN A 176 16.39 -14.88 13.34
C ASN A 176 16.34 -14.89 14.89
N LYS A 177 16.72 -13.76 15.50
CA LYS A 177 16.68 -13.58 16.96
C LYS A 177 15.30 -13.86 17.56
N LEU A 178 14.25 -13.29 16.98
CA LEU A 178 12.90 -13.42 17.53
C LEU A 178 12.30 -14.79 17.26
N CYS A 179 12.59 -15.38 16.11
CA CYS A 179 12.23 -16.77 15.83
C CYS A 179 12.81 -17.70 16.90
N GLN A 180 14.09 -17.54 17.26
CA GLN A 180 14.72 -18.33 18.31
C GLN A 180 14.12 -18.09 19.69
N TYR A 181 13.91 -16.83 20.09
CA TYR A 181 13.34 -16.49 21.40
C TYR A 181 11.95 -17.09 21.61
N MET A 182 11.17 -17.16 20.55
CA MET A 182 9.80 -17.68 20.58
C MET A 182 9.70 -19.17 20.20
N ASN A 183 10.82 -19.83 19.92
CA ASN A 183 10.89 -21.20 19.41
C ASN A 183 9.98 -21.41 18.17
N LYS A 184 10.10 -20.51 17.20
CA LYS A 184 9.36 -20.52 15.93
C LYS A 184 10.27 -20.86 14.74
N PRO A 185 9.71 -21.35 13.62
CA PRO A 185 10.46 -21.52 12.38
C PRO A 185 11.15 -20.23 11.95
N VAL A 186 12.40 -20.33 11.51
CA VAL A 186 13.17 -19.17 11.02
C VAL A 186 12.69 -18.82 9.62
N THR A 187 12.08 -17.65 9.49
CA THR A 187 11.59 -17.09 8.22
C THR A 187 12.51 -16.00 7.67
N GLY A 188 13.12 -15.24 8.58
CA GLY A 188 13.84 -14.01 8.26
C GLY A 188 12.89 -12.83 8.05
N MET A 189 13.46 -11.64 7.88
CA MET A 189 12.68 -10.44 7.58
C MET A 189 12.31 -10.41 6.09
N LEU A 190 11.09 -10.86 5.76
CA LEU A 190 10.56 -10.88 4.40
C LEU A 190 10.11 -9.47 3.95
N PRO A 191 10.69 -8.90 2.88
CA PRO A 191 10.52 -7.48 2.54
C PRO A 191 9.37 -7.18 1.57
N CYS A 192 8.82 -8.17 0.86
CA CYS A 192 7.81 -7.93 -0.18
C CYS A 192 6.46 -8.57 0.15
N GLU A 193 5.39 -7.89 -0.25
CA GLU A 193 3.99 -8.25 0.02
C GLU A 193 3.32 -8.69 -1.29
N LEU A 194 2.85 -9.94 -1.33
CA LEU A 194 2.00 -10.47 -2.39
C LEU A 194 0.56 -10.52 -1.92
N VAL A 195 -0.26 -9.57 -2.36
CA VAL A 195 -1.68 -9.50 -2.03
C VAL A 195 -2.48 -10.10 -3.17
N LYS A 196 -3.33 -11.07 -2.85
CA LYS A 196 -4.21 -11.72 -3.81
C LYS A 196 -5.21 -10.72 -4.39
N GLU A 197 -5.41 -10.79 -5.70
CA GLU A 197 -6.37 -9.97 -6.42
C GLU A 197 -7.83 -10.28 -6.04
N GLY A 198 -8.70 -9.30 -6.24
CA GLY A 198 -10.14 -9.53 -6.18
C GLY A 198 -10.72 -9.98 -7.50
N SER A 199 -12.05 -9.97 -7.59
CA SER A 199 -12.78 -10.40 -8.79
C SER A 199 -13.27 -9.25 -9.66
N LEU A 200 -13.32 -8.02 -9.13
CA LEU A 200 -13.96 -6.90 -9.81
C LEU A 200 -13.03 -6.20 -10.81
N SER A 201 -13.60 -5.81 -11.94
CA SER A 201 -13.02 -4.86 -12.89
C SER A 201 -13.02 -3.43 -12.33
N LYS A 202 -12.26 -2.53 -12.98
CA LYS A 202 -12.27 -1.10 -12.59
C LYS A 202 -13.67 -0.52 -12.80
N GLU A 203 -14.30 -0.87 -13.92
CA GLU A 203 -15.63 -0.41 -14.28
C GLU A 203 -16.68 -0.79 -13.21
N GLU A 204 -16.56 -2.00 -12.64
CA GLU A 204 -17.43 -2.45 -11.55
C GLU A 204 -17.18 -1.69 -10.24
N LEU A 205 -15.92 -1.38 -9.91
CA LEU A 205 -15.58 -0.59 -8.73
C LEU A 205 -16.07 0.87 -8.84
N TYR A 206 -16.07 1.44 -10.05
CA TYR A 206 -16.47 2.83 -10.31
C TYR A 206 -17.96 2.99 -10.68
N LYS A 207 -18.77 1.94 -10.55
CA LYS A 207 -20.17 1.93 -11.02
C LYS A 207 -21.12 2.80 -10.18
N GLU A 208 -21.00 2.69 -8.85
CA GLU A 208 -21.86 3.39 -7.89
C GLU A 208 -21.19 4.70 -7.43
N PRO A 209 -21.92 5.66 -6.85
CA PRO A 209 -21.31 6.89 -6.32
C PRO A 209 -20.11 6.61 -5.43
N TYR A 210 -19.02 7.34 -5.68
CA TYR A 210 -17.73 7.08 -5.02
C TYR A 210 -16.91 8.36 -4.80
N LEU A 211 -15.99 8.27 -3.84
CA LEU A 211 -14.85 9.17 -3.68
C LEU A 211 -13.56 8.38 -3.86
N GLU A 212 -12.84 8.66 -4.95
CA GLU A 212 -11.52 8.10 -5.20
C GLU A 212 -10.45 8.95 -4.49
N CYS A 213 -9.71 8.33 -3.58
CA CYS A 213 -8.62 8.95 -2.83
C CYS A 213 -7.33 8.93 -3.69
N VAL A 214 -7.05 10.04 -4.36
CA VAL A 214 -5.90 10.19 -5.27
C VAL A 214 -4.65 10.60 -4.49
N SER A 215 -4.78 11.62 -3.64
CA SER A 215 -3.71 12.13 -2.78
C SER A 215 -4.23 12.34 -1.37
N LEU A 216 -3.55 11.73 -0.40
CA LEU A 216 -3.87 11.79 1.03
C LEU A 216 -2.72 12.49 1.77
N SER A 217 -3.02 13.25 2.83
CA SER A 217 -1.99 13.70 3.80
C SER A 217 -1.33 12.51 4.51
N GLY A 218 -2.04 11.39 4.56
CA GLY A 218 -1.66 10.13 5.18
C GLY A 218 -2.93 9.39 5.58
N ILE A 219 -2.98 8.08 5.35
CA ILE A 219 -4.04 7.26 5.91
C ILE A 219 -3.67 6.91 7.35
N GLN A 220 -4.61 7.13 8.26
CA GLN A 220 -4.50 6.83 9.67
C GLN A 220 -5.28 5.55 9.92
N ILE A 221 -4.62 4.56 10.51
CA ILE A 221 -5.22 3.28 10.88
C ILE A 221 -4.82 2.98 12.31
N ASP A 222 -5.82 2.80 13.16
CA ASP A 222 -5.64 2.41 14.56
C ASP A 222 -6.48 1.17 14.83
N GLN A 223 -5.83 0.02 14.95
CA GLN A 223 -6.51 -1.24 15.17
C GLN A 223 -7.14 -1.33 16.55
N TYR A 224 -6.56 -0.69 17.56
CA TYR A 224 -7.05 -0.74 18.94
C TYR A 224 -8.33 0.08 19.10
N ASN A 225 -8.43 1.20 18.39
CA ASN A 225 -9.62 2.05 18.35
C ASN A 225 -10.57 1.71 17.21
N ASP A 226 -10.33 0.62 16.46
CA ASP A 226 -11.09 0.19 15.30
C ASP A 226 -11.33 1.35 14.31
N TYR A 227 -10.28 2.09 13.97
CA TYR A 227 -10.38 3.34 13.20
C TYR A 227 -9.58 3.28 11.89
N ILE A 228 -10.18 3.84 10.85
CA ILE A 228 -9.51 4.17 9.59
C ILE A 228 -9.99 5.54 9.11
N GLY A 229 -9.07 6.36 8.60
CA GLY A 229 -9.43 7.64 8.00
C GLY A 229 -8.25 8.36 7.37
N GLY A 230 -8.50 9.52 6.79
CA GLY A 230 -7.44 10.33 6.22
C GLY A 230 -7.96 11.61 5.58
N GLU A 231 -7.13 12.64 5.62
CA GLU A 231 -7.39 13.90 4.92
C GLU A 231 -7.02 13.75 3.44
N ILE A 232 -7.94 14.17 2.57
CA ILE A 232 -7.83 14.07 1.12
C ILE A 232 -7.40 15.43 0.56
N ARG A 233 -6.18 15.46 -0.01
CA ARG A 233 -5.62 16.62 -0.70
C ARG A 233 -6.08 16.72 -2.14
N LEU A 234 -6.38 15.58 -2.76
CA LEU A 234 -7.06 15.46 -4.04
C LEU A 234 -7.87 14.16 -4.04
N GLY A 235 -9.14 14.27 -4.38
CA GLY A 235 -9.97 13.13 -4.71
C GLY A 235 -10.81 13.40 -5.95
N TYR A 236 -11.29 12.34 -6.58
CA TYR A 236 -12.34 12.45 -7.58
C TYR A 236 -13.64 11.94 -7.01
N TYR A 237 -14.66 12.79 -7.00
CA TYR A 237 -16.00 12.41 -6.58
C TYR A 237 -16.89 12.15 -7.79
N PHE A 238 -17.62 11.05 -7.76
CA PHE A 238 -18.66 10.71 -8.72
C PHE A 238 -19.99 10.61 -8.00
N ASP A 239 -20.95 11.44 -8.40
CA ASP A 239 -22.28 11.53 -7.77
C ASP A 239 -23.32 10.56 -8.37
N GLY A 240 -22.89 9.68 -9.29
CA GLY A 240 -23.78 8.83 -10.09
C GLY A 240 -24.06 9.37 -11.50
N ASN A 241 -23.77 10.65 -11.75
CA ASN A 241 -23.95 11.28 -13.07
C ASN A 241 -22.66 11.93 -13.59
N LYS A 242 -21.93 12.65 -12.75
CA LYS A 242 -20.72 13.41 -13.12
C LYS A 242 -19.58 13.15 -12.17
N LYS A 243 -18.36 13.13 -12.73
CA LYS A 243 -17.10 13.06 -11.99
C LYS A 243 -16.48 14.46 -11.90
N TYR A 244 -16.03 14.87 -10.72
CA TYR A 244 -15.33 16.15 -10.53
C TYR A 244 -14.29 16.08 -9.40
N PRO A 245 -13.23 16.89 -9.47
CA PRO A 245 -12.19 16.90 -8.45
C PRO A 245 -12.65 17.64 -7.18
N VAL A 246 -12.25 17.10 -6.02
CA VAL A 246 -12.57 17.64 -4.70
C VAL A 246 -11.33 17.67 -3.80
N THR A 247 -11.30 18.60 -2.86
CA THR A 247 -10.17 18.78 -1.91
C THR A 247 -10.67 19.32 -0.57
N GLY A 248 -9.83 19.29 0.46
CA GLY A 248 -10.13 19.86 1.78
C GLY A 248 -11.25 19.11 2.52
N ILE A 249 -11.35 17.80 2.25
CA ILE A 249 -12.28 16.85 2.85
C ILE A 249 -11.50 15.70 3.49
N SER A 250 -12.18 14.89 4.28
CA SER A 250 -11.62 13.67 4.84
C SER A 250 -12.61 12.51 4.71
N PHE A 251 -12.13 11.30 4.87
CA PHE A 251 -13.01 10.16 5.15
C PHE A 251 -12.63 9.52 6.48
N SER A 252 -13.59 8.90 7.15
CA SER A 252 -13.31 8.08 8.32
C SER A 252 -14.38 7.04 8.56
N GLY A 253 -14.05 6.01 9.33
CA GLY A 253 -14.98 4.99 9.75
C GLY A 253 -14.29 3.90 10.56
N LYS A 254 -14.99 2.77 10.71
CA LYS A 254 -14.42 1.63 11.43
C LYS A 254 -13.51 0.81 10.54
N LEU A 255 -12.35 0.40 11.06
CA LEU A 255 -11.46 -0.50 10.32
C LEU A 255 -12.16 -1.84 10.04
N SER A 256 -12.92 -2.36 11.00
CA SER A 256 -13.72 -3.57 10.86
C SER A 256 -14.81 -3.45 9.78
N ASP A 257 -15.41 -2.27 9.61
CA ASP A 257 -16.36 -2.01 8.52
C ASP A 257 -15.64 -1.95 7.16
N ALA A 258 -14.47 -1.32 7.09
CA ALA A 258 -13.65 -1.33 5.88
C ALA A 258 -13.26 -2.76 5.48
N LEU A 259 -12.77 -3.57 6.43
CA LEU A 259 -12.38 -4.96 6.19
C LEU A 259 -13.57 -5.87 5.85
N SER A 260 -14.73 -5.62 6.43
CA SER A 260 -15.95 -6.41 6.15
C SER A 260 -16.66 -6.04 4.86
N THR A 261 -16.23 -4.96 4.19
CA THR A 261 -16.82 -4.47 2.94
C THR A 261 -15.82 -4.34 1.81
N ILE A 262 -14.53 -4.56 2.05
CA ILE A 262 -13.47 -4.38 1.05
C ILE A 262 -13.73 -5.24 -0.18
N ARG A 263 -13.66 -4.60 -1.35
CA ARG A 263 -13.67 -5.24 -2.66
C ARG A 263 -12.43 -4.82 -3.43
N LEU A 264 -11.69 -5.79 -3.95
CA LEU A 264 -10.39 -5.57 -4.57
C LEU A 264 -10.51 -5.64 -6.09
N SER A 265 -9.70 -4.86 -6.79
CA SER A 265 -9.58 -4.99 -8.24
C SER A 265 -8.89 -6.29 -8.63
N LYS A 266 -9.23 -6.80 -9.82
CA LYS A 266 -8.51 -7.92 -10.46
C LYS A 266 -7.15 -7.51 -11.05
N ASN A 267 -6.94 -6.22 -11.28
CA ASN A 267 -5.72 -5.70 -11.88
C ASN A 267 -4.63 -5.58 -10.81
N ARG A 268 -3.41 -5.97 -11.15
CA ARG A 268 -2.28 -5.94 -10.23
C ARG A 268 -1.25 -4.91 -10.63
N VAL A 269 -0.64 -4.29 -9.63
CA VAL A 269 0.44 -3.32 -9.80
C VAL A 269 1.54 -3.57 -8.79
N LEU A 270 2.77 -3.35 -9.21
CA LEU A 270 3.95 -3.40 -8.37
C LEU A 270 4.31 -1.97 -7.94
N ARG A 271 4.41 -1.72 -6.62
CA ARG A 271 4.89 -0.44 -6.08
C ARG A 271 5.68 -0.67 -4.80
N GLY A 272 6.98 -0.37 -4.84
CA GLY A 272 7.87 -0.66 -3.71
C GLY A 272 7.88 -2.15 -3.37
N SER A 273 7.51 -2.49 -2.14
CA SER A 273 7.37 -3.87 -1.63
C SER A 273 6.08 -4.57 -2.06
N TYR A 274 5.06 -3.82 -2.49
CA TYR A 274 3.71 -4.33 -2.70
C TYR A 274 3.49 -4.82 -4.13
N TYR A 275 2.94 -6.02 -4.28
CA TYR A 275 2.37 -6.51 -5.54
C TYR A 275 1.00 -7.15 -5.34
N GLY A 276 -0.03 -6.45 -5.79
CA GLY A 276 -1.43 -6.83 -5.58
C GLY A 276 -2.39 -5.87 -6.28
N PRO A 277 -3.68 -5.89 -5.90
CA PRO A 277 -4.71 -4.98 -6.44
C PRO A 277 -4.25 -3.52 -6.56
N ASP A 278 -4.56 -2.87 -7.67
CA ASP A 278 -4.30 -1.44 -7.85
C ASP A 278 -5.34 -0.53 -7.20
N LEU A 279 -6.56 -1.06 -6.98
CA LEU A 279 -7.69 -0.37 -6.38
C LEU A 279 -8.40 -1.26 -5.36
N ALA A 280 -8.92 -0.63 -4.32
CA ALA A 280 -9.86 -1.24 -3.39
C ALA A 280 -11.05 -0.31 -3.17
N LEU A 281 -12.24 -0.86 -3.15
CA LEU A 281 -13.45 -0.18 -2.72
C LEU A 281 -13.75 -0.60 -1.28
N ILE A 282 -13.99 0.37 -0.40
CA ILE A 282 -14.56 0.15 0.94
C ILE A 282 -15.84 0.98 1.07
N SER A 283 -16.77 0.51 1.90
CA SER A 283 -18.04 1.18 2.14
C SER A 283 -18.26 1.42 3.64
N LYS A 284 -19.40 2.02 4.01
CA LYS A 284 -19.73 2.42 5.39
C LYS A 284 -18.71 3.40 6.00
N MET A 285 -18.15 4.27 5.16
CA MET A 285 -17.30 5.36 5.58
C MET A 285 -18.09 6.66 5.58
N GLU A 286 -17.79 7.55 6.50
CA GLU A 286 -18.24 8.93 6.43
C GLU A 286 -17.26 9.77 5.62
N ILE A 287 -17.78 10.58 4.70
CA ILE A 287 -17.02 11.63 4.01
C ILE A 287 -17.37 12.96 4.68
N LEU A 288 -16.36 13.69 5.15
CA LEU A 288 -16.48 14.91 5.97
C LEU A 288 -15.86 16.12 5.26
#